data_AF-A0A6M2E1H2-F1
#
_entry.id   AF-A0A6M2E1H2-F1
#
_cell.length_a   1.000
_cell.length_b   1.000
_cell.length_c   1.000
_cell.angle_alpha   90.00
_cell.angle_beta   90.00
_cell.angle_gamma   90.00
#
_symmetry.space_group_name_H-M   'P 1'
#
loop_
_entity.id
_entity.type
_entity.pdbx_description
1 polymer ?
#
loop_
_entity_poly.entity_id
_entity_poly.type
_entity_poly.pdbx_seq_one_letter_code
_entity_poly.pdbx_strand_id
1 'polypeptide(L)'
;RTMHFKEQQCKGGKKSHLRVMVLLCCNATGTKKINPLVIVKYAKPRCMHIVMSAPYGYCANKRAWMTRELFSEWLIKLDDHMRRDGRKILLVFDNCSAHIVNVRLTHVRLEF
;
A
#
# COMPACT_ATOMS: atom_id res chain seq x y z
N ARG A 1 -2.26 22.01 -0.33
CA ARG A 1 -2.72 22.43 -1.68
C ARG A 1 -3.24 21.19 -2.41
N THR A 2 -4.52 21.12 -2.76
CA THR A 2 -5.11 20.01 -3.52
C THR A 2 -4.80 20.21 -5.00
N MET A 3 -4.00 19.33 -5.60
CA MET A 3 -3.71 19.38 -7.04
C MET A 3 -4.87 18.74 -7.82
N HIS A 4 -5.44 19.49 -8.76
CA HIS A 4 -6.52 19.05 -9.64
C HIS A 4 -5.92 18.50 -10.95
N PHE A 5 -6.40 17.34 -11.41
CA PHE A 5 -6.03 16.84 -12.73
C PHE A 5 -6.61 17.79 -13.80
N LYS A 6 -5.75 18.26 -14.70
CA LYS A 6 -5.96 19.44 -15.56
C LYS A 6 -7.09 19.32 -16.60
N GLU A 7 -7.83 18.20 -16.64
CA GLU A 7 -8.76 17.87 -17.73
C GLU A 7 -10.11 17.27 -17.30
N GLN A 8 -10.46 17.25 -16.00
CA GLN A 8 -11.80 16.80 -15.59
C GLN A 8 -12.82 17.96 -15.59
N GLN A 9 -13.77 17.94 -16.53
CA GLN A 9 -14.94 18.82 -16.48
C GLN A 9 -15.81 18.48 -15.25
N CYS A 10 -15.79 19.36 -14.27
CA CYS A 10 -16.67 19.33 -13.10
C CYS A 10 -18.08 19.80 -13.47
N LYS A 11 -19.08 18.92 -13.50
CA LYS A 11 -20.50 19.32 -13.51
C LYS A 11 -21.09 19.19 -12.09
N GLY A 12 -21.62 20.29 -11.54
CA GLY A 12 -22.41 20.28 -10.30
C GLY A 12 -21.64 20.19 -8.97
N GLY A 13 -20.36 20.60 -8.92
CA GLY A 13 -19.62 20.76 -7.65
C GLY A 13 -19.22 19.47 -6.90
N LYS A 14 -19.61 18.28 -7.37
CA LYS A 14 -19.17 17.00 -6.80
C LYS A 14 -17.74 16.69 -7.24
N LYS A 15 -16.76 17.10 -6.42
CA LYS A 15 -15.34 16.73 -6.59
C LYS A 15 -15.22 15.22 -6.69
N SER A 16 -14.52 14.74 -7.71
CA SER A 16 -14.12 13.34 -7.84
C SER A 16 -13.31 12.94 -6.60
N HIS A 17 -13.95 12.28 -5.63
CA HIS A 17 -13.32 11.74 -4.42
C HIS A 17 -12.48 10.50 -4.77
N LEU A 18 -11.66 10.58 -5.80
CA LEU A 18 -10.73 9.53 -6.15
C LEU A 18 -9.55 9.62 -5.18
N ARG A 19 -9.53 8.71 -4.21
CA ARG A 19 -8.43 8.55 -3.27
C ARG A 19 -7.57 7.39 -3.75
N VAL A 20 -6.26 7.60 -3.70
CA VAL A 20 -5.23 6.59 -3.95
C VAL A 20 -4.32 6.61 -2.74
N MET A 21 -4.17 5.48 -2.07
CA MET A 21 -3.21 5.30 -0.99
C MET A 21 -2.08 4.42 -1.51
N VAL A 22 -0.84 4.77 -1.18
CA VAL A 22 0.34 4.00 -1.57
C VAL A 22 1.14 3.72 -0.31
N LEU A 23 1.34 2.45 0.02
CA LEU A 23 2.29 2.03 1.04
C LEU A 23 3.67 1.90 0.37
N LEU A 24 4.64 2.58 0.96
CA LEU A 24 6.04 2.57 0.55
C LEU A 24 6.88 2.09 1.73
N CYS A 25 7.91 1.31 1.46
CA CYS A 25 8.85 0.89 2.48
C CYS A 25 10.26 0.73 1.89
N CYS A 26 11.26 1.13 2.66
CA CYS A 26 12.67 0.98 2.31
C CYS A 26 13.50 0.65 3.56
N ASN A 27 14.75 0.22 3.35
CA ASN A 27 15.73 0.14 4.43
C ASN A 27 16.22 1.54 4.84
N ALA A 28 16.91 1.62 5.99
CA ALA A 28 17.38 2.89 6.55
C ALA A 28 18.25 3.74 5.59
N THR A 29 19.03 3.10 4.72
CA THR A 29 19.86 3.79 3.72
C THR A 29 19.12 4.10 2.41
N GLY A 30 17.90 3.61 2.23
CA GLY A 30 17.10 3.79 1.02
C GLY A 30 17.55 2.98 -0.21
N THR A 31 18.61 2.17 -0.10
CA THR A 31 19.17 1.38 -1.20
C THR A 31 18.29 0.18 -1.58
N LYS A 32 17.57 -0.39 -0.62
CA LYS A 32 16.63 -1.49 -0.83
C LYS A 32 15.22 -0.98 -0.61
N LYS A 33 14.42 -1.01 -1.68
CA LYS A 33 13.01 -0.60 -1.69
C LYS A 33 12.14 -1.84 -1.82
N ILE A 34 11.10 -1.91 -1.02
CA ILE A 34 10.05 -2.93 -1.14
C ILE A 34 9.06 -2.45 -2.19
N ASN A 35 8.54 -3.37 -3.00
CA ASN A 35 7.53 -3.06 -4.01
C ASN A 35 6.35 -2.32 -3.37
N PRO A 36 5.95 -1.14 -3.91
CA PRO A 36 4.83 -0.38 -3.39
C PRO A 36 3.54 -1.19 -3.36
N LEU A 37 2.65 -0.89 -2.43
CA LEU A 37 1.27 -1.39 -2.45
C LEU A 37 0.32 -0.24 -2.72
N VAL A 38 -0.39 -0.31 -3.84
CA VAL A 38 -1.36 0.70 -4.26
C VAL A 38 -2.77 0.24 -3.85
N ILE A 39 -3.45 1.06 -3.06
CA ILE A 39 -4.82 0.84 -2.60
C ILE A 39 -5.72 1.91 -3.21
N VAL A 40 -6.73 1.48 -3.97
CA VAL A 40 -7.68 2.38 -4.63
C VAL A 40 -9.12 2.01 -4.33
N LYS A 41 -10.05 2.86 -4.76
CA LYS A 41 -11.49 2.64 -4.55
C LYS A 41 -12.05 1.45 -5.34
N TYR A 42 -11.64 1.33 -6.60
CA TYR A 42 -12.22 0.40 -7.57
C TYR A 42 -11.19 -0.61 -7.99
N ALA A 43 -11.51 -1.90 -7.98
CA ALA A 43 -10.60 -2.98 -8.39
C ALA A 43 -10.18 -2.94 -9.86
N LYS A 44 -11.00 -2.33 -10.72
CA LYS A 44 -10.69 -2.13 -12.14
C LYS A 44 -11.08 -0.69 -12.52
N PRO A 45 -10.20 0.30 -12.31
CA PRO A 45 -10.43 1.67 -12.71
C PRO A 45 -10.39 1.74 -14.23
N ARG A 46 -11.33 2.45 -14.84
CA ARG A 46 -11.40 2.58 -16.31
C ARG A 46 -10.11 3.13 -16.93
N CYS A 47 -9.37 3.96 -16.20
CA CYS A 47 -8.12 4.59 -16.64
C CYS A 47 -6.83 3.84 -16.27
N MET A 48 -6.88 2.71 -15.57
CA MET A 48 -5.68 2.01 -15.08
C MET A 48 -5.36 0.70 -15.82
N HIS A 49 -5.93 0.47 -17.00
CA HIS A 49 -5.67 -0.73 -17.80
C HIS A 49 -4.17 -0.91 -18.17
N ILE A 50 -3.44 0.20 -18.34
CA ILE A 50 -2.04 0.18 -18.79
C ILE A 50 -1.06 -0.06 -17.64
N VAL A 51 -1.46 0.20 -16.39
CA VAL A 51 -0.52 0.27 -15.26
C VAL A 51 -0.40 -1.08 -14.52
N MET A 52 -1.27 -2.06 -14.79
CA MET A 52 -1.31 -3.34 -14.05
C MET A 52 -0.12 -4.28 -14.29
N SER A 53 0.82 -3.92 -15.19
CA SER A 53 2.03 -4.70 -15.52
C SER A 53 3.27 -4.32 -14.71
N ALA A 54 3.19 -3.32 -13.84
CA ALA A 54 4.34 -2.80 -13.09
C ALA A 54 4.56 -3.54 -11.76
N PRO A 55 5.80 -3.49 -11.19
CA PRO A 55 6.19 -4.27 -10.02
C PRO A 55 5.66 -3.66 -8.71
N TYR A 56 4.35 -3.51 -8.59
CA TYR A 56 3.68 -3.07 -7.38
C TYR A 56 2.48 -3.96 -7.05
N GLY A 57 2.19 -4.11 -5.76
CA GLY A 57 0.98 -4.77 -5.30
C GLY A 57 -0.23 -3.86 -5.53
N TYR A 58 -1.38 -4.45 -5.87
CA TYR A 58 -2.60 -3.70 -6.12
C TYR A 58 -3.77 -4.27 -5.33
N CYS A 59 -4.43 -3.41 -4.56
CA CYS A 59 -5.61 -3.75 -3.76
C CYS A 59 -6.72 -2.72 -3.95
N ALA A 60 -7.96 -3.15 -3.75
CA ALA A 60 -9.11 -2.27 -3.80
C ALA A 60 -9.91 -2.32 -2.51
N ASN A 61 -10.24 -1.14 -1.99
CA ASN A 61 -11.08 -0.94 -0.83
C ASN A 61 -12.05 0.21 -1.14
N LYS A 62 -13.35 0.07 -0.83
CA LYS A 62 -14.39 1.09 -1.12
C LYS A 62 -14.03 2.50 -0.64
N ARG A 63 -13.25 2.62 0.43
CA ARG A 63 -12.78 3.92 0.96
C ARG A 63 -11.39 4.33 0.46
N ALA A 64 -10.64 3.41 -0.16
CA ALA A 64 -9.24 3.55 -0.57
C ALA A 64 -8.28 3.87 0.60
N TRP A 65 -8.53 3.27 1.77
CA TRP A 65 -7.65 3.34 2.93
C TRP A 65 -7.01 1.97 3.19
N MET A 66 -5.89 2.00 3.90
CA MET A 66 -5.33 0.82 4.54
C MET A 66 -6.31 0.26 5.56
N THR A 67 -6.40 -1.06 5.62
CA THR A 67 -7.12 -1.77 6.68
C THR A 67 -6.18 -2.76 7.35
N ARG A 68 -6.56 -3.26 8.52
CA ARG A 68 -5.78 -4.27 9.24
C ARG A 68 -5.57 -5.52 8.41
N GLU A 69 -6.59 -5.91 7.66
CA GLU A 69 -6.57 -7.11 6.81
C GLU A 69 -5.58 -6.91 5.65
N LEU A 70 -5.67 -5.78 4.95
CA LEU A 70 -4.74 -5.45 3.85
C LEU A 70 -3.30 -5.35 4.34
N PHE A 71 -3.09 -4.72 5.50
CA PHE A 71 -1.75 -4.62 6.10
C PHE A 71 -1.22 -5.99 6.53
N SER A 72 -2.06 -6.83 7.16
CA SER A 72 -1.70 -8.20 7.56
C SER A 72 -1.29 -9.06 6.37
N GLU A 73 -2.08 -9.04 5.29
CA GLU A 73 -1.77 -9.78 4.06
C GLU A 73 -0.46 -9.33 3.44
N TRP A 74 -0.22 -8.01 3.39
CA TRP A 74 1.03 -7.46 2.89
C TRP A 74 2.22 -7.88 3.77
N LEU A 75 2.05 -7.85 5.09
CA LEU A 75 3.10 -8.19 6.06
C LEU A 75 3.48 -9.67 6.01
N ILE A 76 2.51 -10.57 5.85
CA ILE A 76 2.77 -12.01 5.65
C ILE A 76 3.54 -12.27 4.36
N LYS A 77 3.18 -11.58 3.26
CA LYS A 77 3.90 -11.70 1.99
C LYS A 77 5.33 -11.18 2.10
N LEU A 78 5.54 -10.10 2.85
CA LEU A 78 6.87 -9.58 3.13
C LEU A 78 7.69 -10.56 3.96
N ASP A 79 7.11 -11.16 5.01
CA ASP A 79 7.78 -12.18 5.84
C ASP A 79 8.22 -13.38 5.00
N ASP A 80 7.33 -13.87 4.14
CA ASP A 80 7.65 -14.99 3.24
C ASP A 80 8.77 -14.65 2.24
N HIS A 81 8.78 -13.42 1.72
CA HIS A 81 9.87 -12.93 0.87
C HIS A 81 11.19 -12.89 1.64
N MET A 82 11.19 -12.30 2.84
CA MET A 82 12.39 -12.21 3.68
C MET A 82 12.90 -13.60 4.11
N ARG A 83 11.98 -14.54 4.38
CA ARG A 83 12.28 -15.94 4.65
C ARG A 83 12.97 -16.61 3.46
N ARG A 84 12.43 -16.43 2.25
CA ARG A 84 13.04 -16.97 1.01
C ARG A 84 14.42 -16.39 0.73
N ASP A 85 14.62 -15.12 1.06
CA ASP A 85 15.92 -14.46 0.98
C ASP A 85 16.88 -14.87 2.11
N GLY A 86 16.43 -15.62 3.13
CA GLY A 86 17.21 -15.96 4.32
C GLY A 86 17.57 -14.75 5.19
N ARG A 87 16.74 -13.69 5.17
CA ARG A 87 17.02 -12.40 5.81
C ARG A 87 16.04 -12.14 6.93
N LYS A 88 16.53 -11.63 8.06
CA LYS A 88 15.69 -11.08 9.13
C LYS A 88 15.75 -9.55 9.10
N ILE A 89 14.60 -8.91 9.24
CA ILE A 89 14.49 -7.45 9.19
C ILE A 89 13.66 -6.91 10.36
N LEU A 90 13.99 -5.68 10.76
CA LEU A 90 13.14 -4.85 11.62
C LEU A 90 12.36 -3.90 10.73
N LEU A 91 11.04 -3.90 10.90
CA LEU A 91 10.12 -3.01 10.21
C LEU A 91 9.54 -2.02 11.23
N VAL A 92 9.64 -0.73 10.94
CA VAL A 92 9.13 0.34 11.80
C VAL A 92 7.99 1.05 11.08
N PHE A 93 6.83 1.15 11.73
CA PHE A 93 5.65 1.85 11.23
C PHE A 93 5.10 2.81 12.28
N ASP A 94 4.20 3.70 11.91
CA ASP A 94 3.46 4.50 12.88
C ASP A 94 2.45 3.66 13.67
N ASN A 95 2.20 4.04 14.92
CA ASN A 95 1.16 3.46 15.77
C ASN A 95 -0.25 3.87 15.31
N CYS A 96 -0.63 3.43 14.12
CA CYS A 96 -1.96 3.60 13.55
C CYS A 96 -2.79 2.33 13.79
N SER A 97 -4.09 2.52 14.06
CA SER A 97 -5.02 1.41 14.28
C SER A 97 -5.01 0.36 13.16
N ALA A 98 -4.71 0.74 11.91
CA ALA A 98 -4.61 -0.19 10.78
C ALA A 98 -3.34 -1.06 10.82
N HIS A 99 -2.30 -0.65 11.53
CA HIS A 99 -1.02 -1.36 11.63
C HIS A 99 -0.93 -2.26 12.86
N ILE A 100 -1.85 -2.09 13.83
CA ILE A 100 -2.00 -2.99 14.97
C ILE A 100 -2.64 -4.30 14.49
N VAL A 101 -1.80 -5.31 14.22
CA VAL A 101 -2.20 -6.60 13.69
C VAL A 101 -1.62 -7.74 14.52
N ASN A 102 -2.34 -8.85 14.63
CA ASN A 102 -1.89 -10.05 15.32
C ASN A 102 -1.59 -11.16 14.30
N VAL A 103 -0.39 -11.11 13.72
CA VAL A 103 0.11 -12.10 12.78
C VAL A 103 1.39 -12.73 13.31
N ARG A 104 1.57 -14.04 13.11
CA ARG A 104 2.80 -14.74 13.48
C ARG A 104 3.81 -14.60 12.34
N LEU A 105 4.91 -13.89 12.62
CA LEU A 105 5.99 -13.62 11.66
C LEU A 105 7.27 -14.30 12.14
N THR A 106 8.14 -14.66 11.20
CA THR A 106 9.37 -15.42 11.50
C THR A 106 10.65 -14.68 11.14
N HIS A 107 10.58 -13.78 10.16
CA HIS A 107 11.69 -13.05 9.56
C HIS A 107 11.49 -11.54 9.59
N VAL A 108 10.27 -11.06 9.82
CA VAL A 108 9.94 -9.66 10.03
C VAL A 108 9.55 -9.44 11.48
N ARG A 109 10.25 -8.53 12.15
CA ARG A 109 9.84 -7.98 13.45
C ARG A 109 9.22 -6.60 13.22
N LEU A 110 7.98 -6.41 13.64
CA LEU A 110 7.26 -5.13 13.53
C LEU A 110 7.38 -4.35 14.84
N GLU A 111 7.78 -3.08 14.74
CA GLU A 111 7.81 -2.09 15.85
C GLU A 111 7.04 -0.82 15.43
N PHE A 112 6.60 -0.06 16.44
CA PHE A 112 5.79 1.15 16.29
C PHE A 112 6.44 2.39 16.91
#